data_AF-A0A7R7VNE4-F1
#
_entry.id   AF-A0A7R7VNE4-F1
#
_cell.length_a   1.000
_cell.length_b   1.000
_cell.length_c   1.000
_cell.angle_alpha   90.00
_cell.angle_beta   90.00
_cell.angle_gamma   90.00
#
_symmetry.space_group_name_H-M   'P 1'
#
loop_
_entity.id
_entity.type
_entity.pdbx_description
1 polymer ?
#
loop_
_entity_poly.entity_id
_entity_poly.type
_entity_poly.pdbx_seq_one_letter_code
_entity_poly.pdbx_strand_id
1 'polypeptide(L)'
;MVAFSTLSGLSAFSLLFSLIQHVHGVSLEVSTEGGNSSSPLLYGFMFEDINYSNDGGIYGQLLQNNGLQGSSPNLTAWASVGDATISVDAENPLTSAIPHSLKLDVPEGTTGQVGFTNEGYWGIPVDGSTFQNYFWIKGDFSNSVTIRLVGTNSGTEYASTSVEVSSNADEFTYVTTSFPTTKAPDGDVLYELTVDGELIAGKSLNFGLLQLFPETYKSRYNGLKPQLANALESVKGSFLRFPGGNNLEGDTEETRWKWNETIGPVEDRPGHQGTWTYYNTDGLGLMEYFYWCEDLNLTPVLGVWAGFSLESGGNTPFTGDALQPYIDDVLNELEFVLGDSSTTYGSLRATYGHEEPFNVNLVEIGNEDNLGGGCESYAERFTAFYDAIHAAYPDLTLIASTDNASCLPSTIPEGAWVDFHDYNTADGLVSEFNLFDNKDRSVPYFIGEYSRWEIDWPSMKNSVAEAVYMIGLERNSDVVKMAAYAPLLQLVNSTQWTPDLIPFTQNPTDMVIETVSYYVQQMFSVNRGDTIKEVTSDSAFGPVYWVASSAGNKYYVKLANYGSETQDVTVSIPGLSSGKLTVLADNDPEASNTDTQTLVTPSEKDVTGENGSFSFTLPAWSVAVLAAN
;
A
#
# COMPACT_ATOMS: atom_id res chain seq x y z
N MET A 1 -34.99 93.94 24.27
CA MET A 1 -33.65 93.91 24.88
C MET A 1 -33.17 92.46 24.81
N VAL A 2 -32.24 92.15 23.90
CA VAL A 2 -30.80 91.88 24.18
C VAL A 2 -30.63 90.59 24.99
N ALA A 3 -29.80 89.60 24.67
CA ALA A 3 -29.02 89.18 23.51
C ALA A 3 -28.43 87.78 23.87
N PHE A 4 -27.90 87.09 22.87
CA PHE A 4 -27.16 85.82 22.92
C PHE A 4 -26.09 85.69 24.03
N SER A 5 -25.84 84.46 24.50
CA SER A 5 -24.47 83.93 24.58
C SER A 5 -24.44 82.39 24.58
N THR A 6 -23.42 81.89 23.89
CA THR A 6 -23.10 80.53 23.45
C THR A 6 -21.88 79.97 24.21
N LEU A 7 -21.60 78.67 24.02
CA LEU A 7 -20.39 77.88 24.35
C LEU A 7 -20.28 77.34 25.79
N SER A 8 -19.82 76.11 26.06
CA SER A 8 -19.04 75.16 25.26
C SER A 8 -19.22 73.73 25.81
N GLY A 9 -19.40 72.75 24.93
CA GLY A 9 -19.38 71.33 25.26
C GLY A 9 -17.95 70.83 25.44
N LEU A 10 -17.76 69.94 26.42
CA LEU A 10 -16.51 69.21 26.60
C LEU A 10 -16.32 68.24 25.42
N SER A 11 -15.23 68.43 24.67
CA SER A 11 -14.72 67.47 23.70
C SER A 11 -14.18 66.25 24.44
N ALA A 12 -14.86 65.11 24.33
CA ALA A 12 -14.28 63.81 24.64
C ALA A 12 -13.33 63.43 23.50
N PHE A 13 -12.03 63.46 23.79
CA PHE A 13 -11.01 62.94 22.90
C PHE A 13 -11.09 61.40 22.96
N SER A 14 -11.83 60.80 22.03
CA SER A 14 -11.77 59.35 21.82
C SER A 14 -10.41 59.03 21.21
N LEU A 15 -9.46 58.62 22.05
CA LEU A 15 -8.28 57.88 21.60
C LEU A 15 -8.77 56.58 20.96
N LEU A 16 -8.88 56.56 19.63
CA LEU A 16 -8.80 55.32 18.87
C LEU A 16 -7.38 54.79 19.06
N PHE A 17 -7.19 53.91 20.05
CA PHE A 17 -6.11 52.94 19.97
C PHE A 17 -6.44 52.00 18.83
N SER A 18 -5.84 52.28 17.67
CA SER A 18 -5.55 51.26 16.67
C SER A 18 -4.76 50.16 17.38
N LEU A 19 -5.43 49.06 17.72
CA LEU A 19 -4.76 47.80 17.98
C LEU A 19 -4.18 47.34 16.64
N ILE A 20 -2.96 47.80 16.36
CA ILE A 20 -2.08 47.08 15.47
C ILE A 20 -1.81 45.76 16.18
N GLN A 21 -2.52 44.69 15.80
CA GLN A 21 -2.03 43.36 16.06
C GLN A 21 -0.71 43.26 15.30
N HIS A 22 0.40 43.37 16.02
CA HIS A 22 1.64 42.80 15.51
C HIS A 22 1.37 41.31 15.38
N VAL A 23 1.35 40.83 14.13
CA VAL A 23 1.46 39.40 13.85
C VAL A 23 2.84 39.02 14.39
N HIS A 24 2.87 38.50 15.63
CA HIS A 24 4.08 37.92 16.18
C HIS A 24 4.29 36.60 15.43
N GLY A 25 5.42 36.48 14.73
CA GLY A 25 5.81 35.20 14.13
C GLY A 25 6.06 34.13 15.20
N VAL A 26 6.03 32.87 14.80
CA VAL A 26 6.27 31.72 15.70
C VAL A 26 7.76 31.56 15.93
N SER A 27 8.21 31.63 17.18
CA SER A 27 9.59 31.34 17.56
C SER A 27 9.67 29.97 18.21
N LEU A 28 10.58 29.12 17.70
CA LEU A 28 10.84 27.77 18.18
C LEU A 28 12.31 27.65 18.61
N GLU A 29 12.56 27.26 19.85
CA GLU A 29 13.89 26.93 20.37
C GLU A 29 13.99 25.42 20.56
N VAL A 30 14.83 24.77 19.74
CA VAL A 30 15.03 23.32 19.78
C VAL A 30 16.18 23.01 20.73
N SER A 31 15.93 22.19 21.75
CA SER A 31 16.97 21.72 22.66
C SER A 31 18.00 20.88 21.92
N THR A 32 19.29 21.15 22.18
CA THR A 32 20.40 20.30 21.73
C THR A 32 20.77 19.22 22.76
N GLU A 33 20.18 19.29 23.95
CA GLU A 33 20.41 18.36 25.06
C GLU A 33 19.18 17.49 25.31
N GLY A 34 19.39 16.29 25.87
CA GLY A 34 18.32 15.36 26.22
C GLY A 34 17.49 14.88 25.03
N GLY A 35 16.24 14.51 25.31
CA GLY A 35 15.29 13.97 24.35
C GLY A 35 14.85 12.54 24.66
N ASN A 36 13.78 12.11 23.99
CA ASN A 36 13.25 10.75 24.06
C ASN A 36 13.65 9.95 22.81
N SER A 37 13.77 8.63 22.93
CA SER A 37 14.01 7.79 21.75
C SER A 37 12.85 7.92 20.76
N SER A 38 13.17 8.13 19.48
CA SER A 38 12.22 7.99 18.39
C SER A 38 12.17 6.54 17.92
N SER A 39 11.00 6.08 17.48
CA SER A 39 10.86 4.72 16.97
C SER A 39 11.63 4.56 15.65
N PRO A 40 12.47 3.51 15.49
CA PRO A 40 13.14 3.17 14.24
C PRO A 40 12.16 2.80 13.11
N LEU A 41 10.89 2.51 13.43
CA LEU A 41 9.88 1.98 12.52
C LEU A 41 8.71 2.95 12.26
N LEU A 42 8.78 4.21 12.71
CA LEU A 42 7.60 5.08 12.80
C LEU A 42 6.78 5.21 11.50
N TYR A 43 7.40 5.23 10.32
CA TYR A 43 6.70 5.40 9.04
C TYR A 43 6.89 4.18 8.16
N GLY A 44 5.81 3.65 7.62
CA GLY A 44 5.81 2.49 6.74
C GLY A 44 4.56 2.39 5.90
N PHE A 45 4.24 1.17 5.48
CA PHE A 45 3.17 0.89 4.53
C PHE A 45 2.19 -0.14 5.10
N MET A 46 0.91 0.03 4.76
CA MET A 46 -0.15 -0.96 4.95
C MET A 46 -0.57 -1.46 3.58
N PHE A 47 -0.76 -2.77 3.43
CA PHE A 47 -1.10 -3.36 2.15
C PHE A 47 -2.06 -4.54 2.27
N GLU A 48 -3.17 -4.42 1.56
CA GLU A 48 -4.09 -5.50 1.17
C GLU A 48 -4.44 -5.36 -0.31
N ASP A 49 -4.99 -6.40 -0.93
CA ASP A 49 -5.50 -6.32 -2.31
C ASP A 49 -6.87 -5.62 -2.38
N ILE A 50 -6.84 -4.30 -2.27
CA ILE A 50 -7.93 -3.36 -2.54
C ILE A 50 -7.62 -2.53 -3.79
N ASN A 51 -8.63 -2.06 -4.54
CA ASN A 51 -8.43 -1.15 -5.68
C ASN A 51 -7.49 -1.70 -6.78
N TYR A 52 -7.43 -3.02 -6.94
CA TYR A 52 -6.46 -3.70 -7.82
C TYR A 52 -5.00 -3.34 -7.49
N SER A 53 -4.70 -3.11 -6.20
CA SER A 53 -3.37 -2.75 -5.71
C SER A 53 -2.37 -3.89 -5.82
N ASN A 54 -2.82 -5.15 -5.72
CA ASN A 54 -2.00 -6.33 -5.97
C ASN A 54 -2.19 -6.81 -7.41
N ASP A 55 -3.27 -7.54 -7.69
CA ASP A 55 -3.59 -8.04 -9.04
C ASP A 55 -3.92 -6.87 -9.97
N GLY A 56 -3.07 -6.64 -10.97
CA GLY A 56 -3.13 -5.48 -11.86
C GLY A 56 -2.30 -4.27 -11.39
N GLY A 57 -1.96 -4.25 -10.11
CA GLY A 57 -1.18 -3.21 -9.46
C GLY A 57 0.29 -3.56 -9.33
N ILE A 58 0.77 -3.71 -8.08
CA ILE A 58 2.18 -3.90 -7.77
C ILE A 58 2.68 -5.27 -8.18
N TYR A 59 1.82 -6.29 -8.28
CA TYR A 59 2.21 -7.57 -8.86
C TYR A 59 2.49 -7.43 -10.35
N GLY A 60 3.60 -7.98 -10.82
CA GLY A 60 4.12 -7.75 -12.18
C GLY A 60 3.33 -8.45 -13.29
N GLN A 61 2.40 -9.35 -12.97
CA GLN A 61 1.57 -10.04 -13.94
C GLN A 61 0.59 -9.05 -14.61
N LEU A 62 0.61 -9.00 -15.94
CA LEU A 62 -0.15 -8.01 -16.71
C LEU A 62 -1.47 -8.53 -17.28
N LEU A 63 -1.69 -9.84 -17.29
CA LEU A 63 -2.92 -10.43 -17.85
C LEU A 63 -3.99 -10.55 -16.77
N GLN A 64 -5.17 -9.99 -17.03
CA GLN A 64 -6.31 -10.13 -16.13
C GLN A 64 -6.99 -11.48 -16.36
N ASN A 65 -7.50 -12.08 -15.27
CA ASN A 65 -8.26 -13.33 -15.32
C ASN A 65 -7.49 -14.47 -16.04
N ASN A 66 -6.21 -14.58 -15.69
CA ASN A 66 -5.21 -15.29 -16.47
C ASN A 66 -5.23 -16.81 -16.26
N GLY A 67 -5.70 -17.26 -15.09
CA GLY A 67 -5.95 -18.65 -14.75
C GLY A 67 -7.42 -19.07 -14.83
N LEU A 68 -8.35 -18.16 -15.19
CA LEU A 68 -9.80 -18.41 -15.15
C LEU A 68 -10.26 -18.97 -13.78
N GLN A 69 -9.64 -18.46 -12.71
CA GLN A 69 -9.85 -18.92 -11.34
C GLN A 69 -11.20 -18.43 -10.80
N GLY A 70 -11.63 -19.05 -9.69
CA GLY A 70 -12.86 -18.71 -8.98
C GLY A 70 -14.06 -19.58 -9.33
N SER A 71 -15.11 -19.42 -8.51
CA SER A 71 -16.31 -20.27 -8.54
C SER A 71 -17.29 -19.93 -9.68
N SER A 72 -17.13 -18.76 -10.30
CA SER A 72 -17.95 -18.27 -11.43
C SER A 72 -17.04 -17.84 -12.59
N PRO A 73 -16.25 -18.77 -13.18
CA PRO A 73 -15.27 -18.44 -14.19
C PRO A 73 -15.97 -17.88 -15.44
N ASN A 74 -15.33 -16.88 -16.06
CA ASN A 74 -15.87 -16.19 -17.22
C ASN A 74 -14.73 -15.71 -18.13
N LEU A 75 -15.07 -15.06 -19.24
CA LEU A 75 -14.11 -14.57 -20.23
C LEU A 75 -13.76 -13.08 -20.03
N THR A 76 -13.86 -12.55 -18.81
CA THR A 76 -13.40 -11.17 -18.53
C THR A 76 -11.99 -10.97 -19.06
N ALA A 77 -11.76 -9.83 -19.73
CA ALA A 77 -10.56 -9.45 -20.47
C ALA A 77 -10.24 -10.25 -21.74
N TRP A 78 -10.91 -11.38 -22.02
CA TRP A 78 -10.60 -12.25 -23.17
C TRP A 78 -11.54 -12.03 -24.36
N ALA A 79 -10.98 -11.99 -25.58
CA ALA A 79 -11.76 -11.94 -26.82
C ALA A 79 -11.14 -12.83 -27.91
N SER A 80 -11.93 -13.37 -28.84
CA SER A 80 -11.42 -14.22 -29.92
C SER A 80 -10.81 -13.42 -31.07
N VAL A 81 -9.85 -14.04 -31.76
CA VAL A 81 -9.20 -13.53 -32.98
C VAL A 81 -9.47 -14.50 -34.13
N GLY A 82 -9.82 -13.95 -35.29
CA GLY A 82 -10.09 -14.73 -36.50
C GLY A 82 -11.42 -15.50 -36.44
N ASP A 83 -11.57 -16.49 -37.33
CA ASP A 83 -12.75 -17.36 -37.35
C ASP A 83 -12.59 -18.51 -36.35
N ALA A 84 -12.68 -18.17 -35.07
CA ALA A 84 -12.61 -19.09 -33.94
C ALA A 84 -13.47 -18.61 -32.77
N THR A 85 -13.84 -19.54 -31.89
CA THR A 85 -14.59 -19.24 -30.65
C THR A 85 -13.73 -19.57 -29.44
N ILE A 86 -13.83 -18.76 -28.39
CA ILE A 86 -13.23 -19.06 -27.09
C ILE A 86 -14.30 -19.39 -26.04
N SER A 87 -13.97 -20.27 -25.10
CA SER A 87 -14.83 -20.63 -23.98
C SER A 87 -14.01 -21.07 -22.76
N VAL A 88 -14.60 -20.98 -21.58
CA VAL A 88 -14.05 -21.59 -20.36
C VAL A 88 -14.33 -23.08 -20.41
N ASP A 89 -13.30 -23.91 -20.25
CA ASP A 89 -13.38 -25.37 -20.22
C ASP A 89 -12.99 -25.93 -18.84
N ALA A 90 -13.92 -26.66 -18.22
CA ALA A 90 -13.73 -27.35 -16.95
C ALA A 90 -13.38 -28.84 -17.13
N GLU A 91 -13.48 -29.39 -18.34
CA GLU A 91 -13.17 -30.80 -18.63
C GLU A 91 -11.66 -31.03 -18.81
N ASN A 92 -10.90 -29.96 -19.04
CA ASN A 92 -9.44 -29.98 -19.14
C ASN A 92 -8.81 -29.01 -18.12
N PRO A 93 -8.88 -29.32 -16.81
CA PRO A 93 -8.21 -28.52 -15.79
C PRO A 93 -6.69 -28.61 -15.96
N LEU A 94 -5.98 -27.51 -15.68
CA LEU A 94 -4.51 -27.52 -15.68
C LEU A 94 -3.99 -28.27 -14.45
N THR A 95 -4.47 -27.90 -13.27
CA THR A 95 -4.24 -28.57 -11.99
C THR A 95 -5.55 -28.61 -11.20
N SER A 96 -5.55 -29.20 -10.00
CA SER A 96 -6.70 -29.06 -9.10
C SER A 96 -6.90 -27.63 -8.58
N ALA A 97 -5.84 -26.82 -8.56
CA ALA A 97 -5.88 -25.41 -8.14
C ALA A 97 -6.33 -24.49 -9.27
N ILE A 98 -5.99 -24.82 -10.52
CA ILE A 98 -6.44 -24.13 -11.73
C ILE A 98 -7.42 -25.04 -12.49
N PRO A 99 -8.70 -25.11 -12.06
CA PRO A 99 -9.66 -26.10 -12.52
C PRO A 99 -10.24 -25.80 -13.92
N HIS A 100 -9.85 -24.69 -14.53
CA HIS A 100 -10.35 -24.26 -15.83
C HIS A 100 -9.21 -23.98 -16.81
N SER A 101 -9.50 -24.11 -18.10
CA SER A 101 -8.64 -23.66 -19.20
C SER A 101 -9.41 -22.84 -20.23
N LEU A 102 -8.68 -22.01 -20.99
CA LEU A 102 -9.22 -21.26 -22.10
C LEU A 102 -9.23 -22.13 -23.35
N LYS A 103 -10.40 -22.56 -23.78
CA LYS A 103 -10.58 -23.40 -24.96
C LYS A 103 -10.76 -22.55 -26.21
N LEU A 104 -9.89 -22.76 -27.20
CA LEU A 104 -9.98 -22.22 -28.55
C LEU A 104 -10.57 -23.28 -29.48
N ASP A 105 -11.79 -23.07 -29.95
CA ASP A 105 -12.49 -23.92 -30.91
C ASP A 105 -12.39 -23.34 -32.33
N VAL A 106 -11.86 -24.13 -33.27
CA VAL A 106 -11.62 -23.70 -34.65
C VAL A 106 -12.51 -24.50 -35.62
N PRO A 107 -13.42 -23.84 -36.36
CA PRO A 107 -14.25 -24.49 -37.37
C PRO A 107 -13.47 -25.25 -38.43
N GLU A 108 -14.11 -26.25 -39.04
CA GLU A 108 -13.55 -26.95 -40.19
C GLU A 108 -13.43 -25.99 -41.39
N GLY A 109 -12.31 -26.04 -42.10
CA GLY A 109 -12.04 -25.18 -43.26
C GLY A 109 -11.56 -23.77 -42.92
N THR A 110 -11.34 -23.44 -41.63
CA THR A 110 -10.70 -22.19 -41.22
C THR A 110 -9.28 -22.10 -41.79
N THR A 111 -8.90 -20.88 -42.20
CA THR A 111 -7.56 -20.55 -42.71
C THR A 111 -7.10 -19.23 -42.10
N GLY A 112 -5.80 -18.97 -42.10
CA GLY A 112 -5.23 -17.76 -41.51
C GLY A 112 -5.04 -17.86 -40.00
N GLN A 113 -4.65 -16.75 -39.37
CA GLN A 113 -4.37 -16.73 -37.94
C GLN A 113 -5.67 -16.71 -37.13
N VAL A 114 -5.74 -17.57 -36.12
CA VAL A 114 -6.83 -17.63 -35.14
C VAL A 114 -6.27 -17.69 -33.73
N GLY A 115 -7.03 -17.22 -32.74
CA GLY A 115 -6.58 -17.22 -31.36
C GLY A 115 -7.41 -16.31 -30.48
N PHE A 116 -6.76 -15.56 -29.62
CA PHE A 116 -7.42 -14.67 -28.66
C PHE A 116 -6.54 -13.51 -28.22
N THR A 117 -7.18 -12.49 -27.66
CA THR A 117 -6.55 -11.36 -26.99
C THR A 117 -6.88 -11.32 -25.51
N ASN A 118 -6.01 -10.72 -24.70
CA ASN A 118 -6.30 -10.25 -23.35
C ASN A 118 -6.05 -8.73 -23.27
N GLU A 119 -6.98 -7.98 -22.67
CA GLU A 119 -6.84 -6.52 -22.52
C GLU A 119 -5.98 -6.08 -21.32
N GLY A 120 -5.55 -7.01 -20.49
CA GLY A 120 -4.89 -6.72 -19.23
C GLY A 120 -5.84 -6.09 -18.21
N TYR A 121 -5.29 -5.36 -17.25
CA TYR A 121 -6.08 -4.63 -16.25
C TYR A 121 -6.39 -3.22 -16.77
N TRP A 122 -7.37 -3.13 -17.68
CA TRP A 122 -7.68 -1.92 -18.47
C TRP A 122 -6.47 -1.36 -19.24
N GLY A 123 -5.60 -2.25 -19.72
CA GLY A 123 -4.41 -1.91 -20.48
C GLY A 123 -3.17 -2.71 -20.10
N ILE A 124 -2.14 -2.63 -20.94
CA ILE A 124 -0.83 -3.28 -20.76
C ILE A 124 0.27 -2.22 -20.90
N PRO A 125 1.05 -1.95 -19.83
CA PRO A 125 2.10 -0.94 -19.84
C PRO A 125 3.36 -1.45 -20.57
N VAL A 126 3.40 -1.36 -21.90
CA VAL A 126 4.59 -1.75 -22.67
C VAL A 126 5.69 -0.70 -22.51
N ASP A 127 6.66 -0.98 -21.65
CA ASP A 127 7.69 -0.03 -21.20
C ASP A 127 8.99 -0.04 -22.01
N GLY A 128 9.10 -0.94 -23.00
CA GLY A 128 10.31 -1.11 -23.82
C GLY A 128 11.32 -2.10 -23.22
N SER A 129 11.02 -2.72 -22.08
CA SER A 129 11.81 -3.82 -21.51
C SER A 129 11.62 -5.12 -22.31
N THR A 130 12.35 -6.17 -21.93
CA THR A 130 12.10 -7.52 -22.42
C THR A 130 10.98 -8.14 -21.62
N PHE A 131 9.95 -8.64 -22.31
CA PHE A 131 8.79 -9.26 -21.70
C PHE A 131 8.96 -10.78 -21.68
N GLN A 132 8.50 -11.40 -20.60
CA GLN A 132 8.42 -12.84 -20.41
C GLN A 132 6.97 -13.28 -20.58
N ASN A 133 6.76 -14.33 -21.36
CA ASN A 133 5.46 -14.98 -21.48
C ASN A 133 5.56 -16.46 -21.10
N TYR A 134 4.59 -16.91 -20.32
CA TYR A 134 4.43 -18.30 -19.88
C TYR A 134 3.00 -18.74 -20.12
N PHE A 135 2.80 -19.97 -20.57
CA PHE A 135 1.47 -20.56 -20.67
C PHE A 135 1.57 -22.08 -20.76
N TRP A 136 0.45 -22.74 -20.51
CA TRP A 136 0.28 -24.17 -20.73
C TRP A 136 -0.62 -24.39 -21.93
N ILE A 137 -0.35 -25.41 -22.73
CA ILE A 137 -1.16 -25.76 -23.91
C ILE A 137 -1.42 -27.27 -23.99
N LYS A 138 -2.67 -27.65 -24.28
CA LYS A 138 -3.11 -29.03 -24.50
C LYS A 138 -3.91 -29.13 -25.80
N GLY A 139 -3.68 -30.20 -26.56
CA GLY A 139 -4.25 -30.45 -27.87
C GLY A 139 -3.18 -30.77 -28.90
N ASP A 140 -3.54 -31.52 -29.95
CA ASP A 140 -2.61 -31.93 -31.00
C ASP A 140 -2.17 -30.74 -31.85
N PHE A 141 -1.00 -30.19 -31.54
CA PHE A 141 -0.42 -29.05 -32.22
C PHE A 141 1.11 -29.18 -32.30
N SER A 142 1.67 -28.88 -33.48
CA SER A 142 3.12 -28.93 -33.70
C SER A 142 3.51 -27.86 -34.72
N ASN A 143 3.62 -26.61 -34.27
CA ASN A 143 4.05 -25.48 -35.08
C ASN A 143 4.36 -24.26 -34.19
N SER A 144 4.64 -23.13 -34.82
CA SER A 144 4.74 -21.83 -34.19
C SER A 144 3.42 -21.34 -33.59
N VAL A 145 3.47 -20.90 -32.33
CA VAL A 145 2.51 -19.98 -31.71
C VAL A 145 3.08 -18.57 -31.85
N THR A 146 2.27 -17.62 -32.30
CA THR A 146 2.67 -16.20 -32.41
C THR A 146 2.07 -15.41 -31.26
N ILE A 147 2.90 -14.62 -30.59
CA ILE A 147 2.52 -13.74 -29.48
C ILE A 147 2.84 -12.31 -29.88
N ARG A 148 1.90 -11.39 -29.67
CA ARG A 148 2.05 -9.97 -30.01
C ARG A 148 1.54 -9.07 -28.88
N LEU A 149 2.12 -7.88 -28.82
CA LEU A 149 1.58 -6.74 -28.08
C LEU A 149 1.18 -5.68 -29.09
N VAL A 150 -0.13 -5.42 -29.20
CA VAL A 150 -0.70 -4.62 -30.30
C VAL A 150 -1.57 -3.50 -29.73
N GLY A 151 -1.35 -2.27 -30.20
CA GLY A 151 -2.15 -1.12 -29.80
C GLY A 151 -3.63 -1.33 -30.18
N THR A 152 -4.53 -1.26 -29.19
CA THR A 152 -5.95 -1.63 -29.30
C THR A 152 -6.65 -0.93 -30.47
N ASN A 153 -6.40 0.37 -30.63
CA ASN A 153 -7.04 1.18 -31.66
C ASN A 153 -6.16 1.41 -32.89
N SER A 154 -4.83 1.42 -32.71
CA SER A 154 -3.89 1.78 -33.78
C SER A 154 -3.47 0.59 -34.64
N GLY A 155 -3.57 -0.64 -34.10
CA GLY A 155 -2.98 -1.84 -34.69
C GLY A 155 -1.45 -1.80 -34.72
N THR A 156 -0.81 -0.86 -34.03
CA THR A 156 0.65 -0.75 -33.97
C THR A 156 1.19 -1.93 -33.17
N GLU A 157 2.10 -2.68 -33.77
CA GLU A 157 2.79 -3.77 -33.11
C GLU A 157 3.95 -3.19 -32.28
N TYR A 158 3.85 -3.30 -30.96
CA TYR A 158 4.91 -2.92 -30.02
C TYR A 158 5.85 -4.08 -29.74
N ALA A 159 5.40 -5.31 -29.96
CA ALA A 159 6.22 -6.51 -29.93
C ALA A 159 5.57 -7.66 -30.69
N SER A 160 6.40 -8.57 -31.21
CA SER A 160 5.97 -9.82 -31.82
C SER A 160 7.07 -10.87 -31.71
N THR A 161 6.66 -12.09 -31.38
CA THR A 161 7.53 -13.26 -31.33
C THR A 161 6.78 -14.50 -31.75
N SER A 162 7.51 -15.51 -32.21
CA SER A 162 6.97 -16.83 -32.49
C SER A 162 7.77 -17.88 -31.72
N VAL A 163 7.07 -18.81 -31.08
CA VAL A 163 7.66 -19.92 -30.32
C VAL A 163 7.18 -21.24 -30.92
N GLU A 164 8.12 -22.14 -31.23
CA GLU A 164 7.78 -23.49 -31.69
C GLU A 164 7.23 -24.30 -30.53
N VAL A 165 6.03 -24.85 -30.71
CA VAL A 165 5.32 -25.64 -29.72
C VAL A 165 5.06 -27.03 -30.27
N SER A 166 5.24 -28.05 -29.43
CA SER A 166 4.83 -29.41 -29.69
C SER A 166 4.02 -29.91 -28.50
N SER A 167 2.71 -30.02 -28.67
CA SER A 167 1.75 -30.46 -27.65
C SER A 167 0.90 -31.61 -28.17
N ASN A 168 0.20 -32.29 -27.24
CA ASN A 168 -0.65 -33.43 -27.54
C ASN A 168 -1.98 -33.33 -26.78
N ALA A 169 -2.94 -34.18 -27.13
CA ALA A 169 -4.26 -34.21 -26.51
C ALA A 169 -4.30 -34.81 -25.09
N ASP A 170 -3.22 -35.43 -24.60
CA ASP A 170 -3.21 -36.16 -23.33
C ASP A 170 -2.88 -35.24 -22.14
N GLU A 171 -1.87 -34.38 -22.25
CA GLU A 171 -1.37 -33.55 -21.15
C GLU A 171 -1.06 -32.09 -21.56
N PHE A 172 -1.07 -31.18 -20.58
CA PHE A 172 -0.63 -29.82 -20.79
C PHE A 172 0.89 -29.75 -20.92
N THR A 173 1.35 -29.03 -21.94
CA THR A 173 2.76 -28.72 -22.18
C THR A 173 3.05 -27.30 -21.72
N TYR A 174 4.06 -27.11 -20.88
CA TYR A 174 4.51 -25.78 -20.47
C TYR A 174 5.34 -25.12 -21.57
N VAL A 175 5.01 -23.89 -21.90
CA VAL A 175 5.70 -23.08 -22.90
C VAL A 175 6.14 -21.77 -22.26
N THR A 176 7.38 -21.39 -22.54
CA THR A 176 7.94 -20.10 -22.13
C THR A 176 8.67 -19.44 -23.29
N THR A 177 8.59 -18.12 -23.37
CA THR A 177 9.34 -17.31 -24.32
C THR A 177 9.63 -15.93 -23.75
N SER A 178 10.66 -15.29 -24.30
CA SER A 178 11.11 -13.95 -23.95
C SER A 178 11.21 -13.11 -25.22
N PHE A 179 10.79 -11.85 -25.20
CA PHE A 179 10.89 -11.00 -26.39
C PHE A 179 11.09 -9.51 -26.04
N PRO A 180 11.94 -8.79 -26.79
CA PRO A 180 12.10 -7.35 -26.60
C PRO A 180 10.84 -6.61 -27.07
N THR A 181 10.54 -5.48 -26.43
CA THR A 181 9.42 -4.62 -26.80
C THR A 181 9.89 -3.23 -27.23
N THR A 182 9.05 -2.53 -28.00
CA THR A 182 9.18 -1.09 -28.23
C THR A 182 8.18 -0.38 -27.32
N LYS A 183 8.65 0.59 -26.53
CA LYS A 183 7.80 1.33 -25.59
C LYS A 183 6.57 1.92 -26.28
N ALA A 184 5.39 1.63 -25.74
CA ALA A 184 4.12 2.19 -26.19
C ALA A 184 3.92 3.61 -25.66
N PRO A 185 3.13 4.46 -26.34
CA PRO A 185 2.84 5.82 -25.87
C PRO A 185 1.90 5.85 -24.65
N ASP A 186 1.06 4.83 -24.49
CA ASP A 186 0.05 4.67 -23.45
C ASP A 186 -0.19 3.17 -23.17
N GLY A 187 -1.15 2.88 -22.29
CA GLY A 187 -1.53 1.51 -21.91
C GLY A 187 -2.55 0.85 -22.82
N ASP A 188 -3.01 1.50 -23.91
CA ASP A 188 -4.03 0.94 -24.83
C ASP A 188 -3.42 -0.14 -25.73
N VAL A 189 -3.01 -1.25 -25.12
CA VAL A 189 -2.33 -2.38 -25.76
C VAL A 189 -2.99 -3.68 -25.35
N LEU A 190 -3.22 -4.56 -26.33
CA LEU A 190 -3.69 -5.92 -26.13
C LEU A 190 -2.53 -6.91 -26.19
N TYR A 191 -2.58 -7.93 -25.34
CA TYR A 191 -1.87 -9.18 -25.56
C TYR A 191 -2.64 -9.98 -26.60
N GLU A 192 -1.96 -10.55 -27.60
CA GLU A 192 -2.56 -11.41 -28.59
C GLU A 192 -1.75 -12.70 -28.73
N LEU A 193 -2.41 -13.85 -28.68
CA LEU A 193 -1.83 -15.16 -28.99
C LEU A 193 -2.60 -15.78 -30.16
N THR A 194 -1.88 -16.17 -31.21
CA THR A 194 -2.45 -16.79 -32.42
C THR A 194 -1.67 -18.01 -32.89
N VAL A 195 -2.37 -18.88 -33.61
CA VAL A 195 -1.87 -20.07 -34.30
C VAL A 195 -2.42 -20.11 -35.73
N ASP A 196 -1.77 -20.87 -36.60
CA ASP A 196 -2.31 -21.12 -37.94
C ASP A 196 -3.56 -22.01 -37.85
N GLY A 197 -4.72 -21.41 -38.16
CA GLY A 197 -6.02 -22.06 -38.11
C GLY A 197 -6.15 -23.23 -39.08
N GLU A 198 -5.38 -23.28 -40.17
CA GLU A 198 -5.41 -24.41 -41.10
C GLU A 198 -4.90 -25.71 -40.43
N LEU A 199 -3.95 -25.59 -39.50
CA LEU A 199 -3.34 -26.74 -38.80
C LEU A 199 -4.27 -27.38 -37.76
N ILE A 200 -5.23 -26.59 -37.27
CA ILE A 200 -6.17 -26.98 -36.22
C ILE A 200 -7.63 -26.85 -36.64
N ALA A 201 -7.91 -26.71 -37.94
CA ALA A 201 -9.26 -26.65 -38.46
C ALA A 201 -10.07 -27.89 -38.07
N GLY A 202 -11.25 -27.68 -37.48
CA GLY A 202 -12.11 -28.74 -36.94
C GLY A 202 -11.63 -29.33 -35.61
N LYS A 203 -10.67 -28.70 -34.94
CA LYS A 203 -10.11 -29.13 -33.65
C LYS A 203 -10.18 -27.99 -32.61
N SER A 204 -9.74 -28.32 -31.40
CA SER A 204 -9.64 -27.39 -30.29
C SER A 204 -8.25 -27.44 -29.66
N LEU A 205 -7.83 -26.31 -29.08
CA LEU A 205 -6.67 -26.22 -28.19
C LEU A 205 -7.13 -25.64 -26.85
N ASN A 206 -6.58 -26.13 -25.74
CA ASN A 206 -6.81 -25.59 -24.40
C ASN A 206 -5.55 -24.90 -23.91
N PHE A 207 -5.72 -23.72 -23.31
CA PHE A 207 -4.64 -22.93 -22.73
C PHE A 207 -4.84 -22.73 -21.23
N GLY A 208 -3.82 -23.01 -20.43
CA GLY A 208 -3.85 -22.86 -18.97
C GLY A 208 -2.88 -21.78 -18.50
N LEU A 209 -3.29 -21.02 -17.48
CA LEU A 209 -2.48 -20.04 -16.74
C LEU A 209 -1.53 -19.23 -17.63
N LEU A 210 -2.10 -18.33 -18.45
CA LEU A 210 -1.31 -17.44 -19.29
C LEU A 210 -0.66 -16.36 -18.41
N GLN A 211 0.59 -16.02 -18.67
CA GLN A 211 1.30 -15.03 -17.87
C GLN A 211 2.15 -14.13 -18.74
N LEU A 212 2.15 -12.84 -18.45
CA LEU A 212 2.93 -11.83 -19.16
C LEU A 212 3.54 -10.90 -18.11
N PHE A 213 4.87 -10.89 -18.05
CA PHE A 213 5.61 -10.02 -17.13
C PHE A 213 6.53 -9.10 -17.93
N PRO A 214 6.61 -7.81 -17.59
CA PRO A 214 7.73 -6.98 -18.00
C PRO A 214 8.97 -7.39 -17.19
N GLU A 215 10.09 -6.67 -17.34
CA GLU A 215 11.17 -6.78 -16.36
C GLU A 215 10.64 -6.36 -14.97
N THR A 216 10.76 -7.25 -13.99
CA THR A 216 10.27 -7.04 -12.62
C THR A 216 11.31 -6.35 -11.75
N TYR A 217 10.86 -5.77 -10.64
CA TYR A 217 11.72 -5.12 -9.66
C TYR A 217 12.77 -6.12 -9.13
N LYS A 218 14.04 -5.70 -9.11
CA LYS A 218 15.21 -6.54 -8.84
C LYS A 218 15.29 -7.83 -9.67
N SER A 219 14.61 -7.89 -10.82
CA SER A 219 14.54 -9.05 -11.71
C SER A 219 14.03 -10.33 -11.03
N ARG A 220 13.18 -10.21 -10.00
CA ARG A 220 12.56 -11.35 -9.30
C ARG A 220 11.56 -12.05 -10.23
N TYR A 221 11.66 -13.36 -10.40
CA TYR A 221 10.57 -14.14 -11.00
C TYR A 221 9.29 -13.93 -10.18
N ASN A 222 8.13 -13.86 -10.84
CA ASN A 222 6.84 -13.63 -10.17
C ASN A 222 6.81 -12.33 -9.33
N GLY A 223 7.67 -11.37 -9.70
CA GLY A 223 7.99 -10.21 -8.86
C GLY A 223 7.09 -9.01 -9.07
N LEU A 224 7.53 -7.90 -8.48
CA LEU A 224 6.79 -6.63 -8.48
C LEU A 224 7.02 -5.82 -9.76
N LYS A 225 6.07 -4.94 -10.06
CA LYS A 225 6.17 -3.91 -11.09
C LYS A 225 7.15 -2.82 -10.65
N PRO A 226 8.26 -2.58 -11.38
CA PRO A 226 9.31 -1.66 -10.94
C PRO A 226 8.84 -0.24 -10.66
N GLN A 227 7.91 0.28 -11.45
CA GLN A 227 7.41 1.65 -11.36
C GLN A 227 6.79 1.93 -9.98
N LEU A 228 5.94 1.02 -9.51
CA LEU A 228 5.29 1.12 -8.20
C LEU A 228 6.27 0.83 -7.06
N ALA A 229 7.11 -0.20 -7.19
CA ALA A 229 8.14 -0.51 -6.20
C ALA A 229 9.14 0.65 -6.01
N ASN A 230 9.53 1.35 -7.07
CA ASN A 230 10.40 2.52 -7.02
C ASN A 230 9.74 3.74 -6.33
N ALA A 231 8.44 3.94 -6.54
CA ALA A 231 7.69 5.00 -5.84
C ALA A 231 7.70 4.75 -4.32
N LEU A 232 7.46 3.51 -3.90
CA LEU A 232 7.54 3.10 -2.50
C LEU A 232 8.96 3.20 -1.94
N GLU A 233 9.97 2.76 -2.68
CA GLU A 233 11.38 2.89 -2.30
C GLU A 233 11.78 4.37 -2.08
N SER A 234 11.14 5.30 -2.80
CA SER A 234 11.39 6.74 -2.68
C SER A 234 10.80 7.34 -1.41
N VAL A 235 9.73 6.77 -0.85
CA VAL A 235 9.17 7.17 0.46
C VAL A 235 10.11 6.79 1.61
N LYS A 236 10.98 5.79 1.42
CA LYS A 236 11.90 5.26 2.44
C LYS A 236 11.17 4.78 3.70
N GLY A 237 10.03 4.10 3.52
CA GLY A 237 9.31 3.45 4.60
C GLY A 237 10.19 2.42 5.34
N SER A 238 9.83 2.09 6.58
CA SER A 238 10.60 1.20 7.46
C SER A 238 9.96 -0.18 7.66
N PHE A 239 8.67 -0.33 7.36
CA PHE A 239 7.93 -1.57 7.52
C PHE A 239 6.84 -1.74 6.44
N LEU A 240 6.34 -2.97 6.30
CA LEU A 240 5.17 -3.33 5.49
C LEU A 240 4.24 -4.22 6.33
N ARG A 241 3.01 -3.76 6.57
CA ARG A 241 1.89 -4.57 7.11
C ARG A 241 1.15 -5.24 5.96
N PHE A 242 1.00 -6.56 6.01
CA PHE A 242 0.37 -7.39 4.99
C PHE A 242 -0.10 -8.72 5.60
N PRO A 243 -0.97 -9.51 4.94
CA PRO A 243 -1.72 -9.23 3.71
C PRO A 243 -3.04 -8.48 3.97
N GLY A 244 -3.22 -8.00 5.20
CA GLY A 244 -4.49 -7.56 5.75
C GLY A 244 -4.70 -6.06 5.82
N GLY A 245 -5.66 -5.69 6.67
CA GLY A 245 -6.90 -5.09 6.21
C GLY A 245 -7.97 -6.17 5.97
N ASN A 246 -9.11 -5.78 5.42
CA ASN A 246 -10.28 -6.66 5.23
C ASN A 246 -9.96 -7.93 4.42
N ASN A 247 -9.05 -7.86 3.45
CA ASN A 247 -8.73 -8.97 2.56
C ASN A 247 -8.03 -10.16 3.27
N LEU A 248 -7.53 -9.98 4.50
CA LEU A 248 -7.06 -11.08 5.35
C LEU A 248 -8.24 -11.91 5.88
N GLU A 249 -9.30 -11.24 6.31
CA GLU A 249 -10.44 -11.83 7.03
C GLU A 249 -11.31 -12.71 6.14
N GLY A 250 -11.46 -12.28 4.87
CA GLY A 250 -12.44 -12.82 3.94
C GLY A 250 -13.88 -12.54 4.36
N ASP A 251 -14.82 -12.73 3.44
CA ASP A 251 -16.25 -12.67 3.75
C ASP A 251 -16.69 -13.86 4.61
N THR A 252 -16.12 -15.05 4.36
CA THR A 252 -16.37 -16.29 5.11
C THR A 252 -15.07 -16.99 5.48
N GLU A 253 -15.15 -18.02 6.33
CA GLU A 253 -14.00 -18.87 6.68
C GLU A 253 -13.33 -19.47 5.43
N GLU A 254 -14.12 -19.87 4.44
CA GLU A 254 -13.61 -20.45 3.19
C GLU A 254 -12.90 -19.43 2.29
N THR A 255 -13.31 -18.16 2.33
CA THR A 255 -12.76 -17.07 1.50
C THR A 255 -11.73 -16.22 2.22
N ARG A 256 -11.38 -16.54 3.48
CA ARG A 256 -10.23 -15.95 4.16
C ARG A 256 -8.94 -16.15 3.37
N TRP A 257 -7.95 -15.30 3.63
CA TRP A 257 -6.61 -15.51 3.15
C TRP A 257 -5.95 -16.72 3.84
N LYS A 258 -5.34 -17.62 3.06
CA LYS A 258 -4.69 -18.85 3.53
C LYS A 258 -3.27 -18.94 3.01
N TRP A 259 -2.29 -18.74 3.89
CA TRP A 259 -0.88 -18.67 3.54
C TRP A 259 -0.40 -19.83 2.65
N ASN A 260 -0.82 -21.05 2.96
CA ASN A 260 -0.40 -22.28 2.27
C ASN A 260 -0.99 -22.42 0.87
N GLU A 261 -2.03 -21.67 0.51
CA GLU A 261 -2.60 -21.60 -0.85
C GLU A 261 -1.90 -20.51 -1.69
N THR A 262 -1.00 -19.73 -1.09
CA THR A 262 -0.27 -18.61 -1.75
C THR A 262 1.21 -18.87 -1.99
N ILE A 263 1.71 -20.06 -1.66
CA ILE A 263 3.14 -20.43 -1.79
C ILE A 263 3.36 -21.51 -2.84
N GLY A 264 4.61 -21.69 -3.26
CA GLY A 264 4.97 -22.70 -4.26
C GLY A 264 4.66 -22.27 -5.70
N PRO A 265 4.63 -23.22 -6.64
CA PRO A 265 4.34 -22.96 -8.05
C PRO A 265 2.99 -22.25 -8.25
N VAL A 266 2.93 -21.26 -9.13
CA VAL A 266 1.72 -20.46 -9.37
C VAL A 266 0.57 -21.28 -9.97
N GLU A 267 0.88 -22.37 -10.68
CA GLU A 267 -0.11 -23.32 -11.18
C GLU A 267 -0.76 -24.19 -10.09
N ASP A 268 -0.23 -24.16 -8.87
CA ASP A 268 -0.79 -24.86 -7.71
C ASP A 268 -1.54 -23.90 -6.75
N ARG A 269 -1.65 -22.61 -7.11
CA ARG A 269 -2.32 -21.58 -6.29
C ARG A 269 -3.77 -21.39 -6.76
N PRO A 270 -4.79 -21.73 -5.95
CA PRO A 270 -6.19 -21.63 -6.37
C PRO A 270 -6.70 -20.19 -6.43
N GLY A 271 -6.03 -19.26 -5.75
CA GLY A 271 -6.57 -17.93 -5.48
C GLY A 271 -7.77 -17.99 -4.53
N HIS A 272 -8.36 -16.85 -4.24
CA HIS A 272 -9.57 -16.77 -3.43
C HIS A 272 -10.44 -15.57 -3.83
N GLN A 273 -11.70 -15.58 -3.38
CA GLN A 273 -12.57 -14.42 -3.50
C GLN A 273 -12.17 -13.41 -2.43
N GLY A 274 -11.57 -12.30 -2.84
CA GLY A 274 -11.25 -11.18 -1.94
C GLY A 274 -12.50 -10.39 -1.53
N THR A 275 -12.33 -9.49 -0.57
CA THR A 275 -13.42 -8.69 0.04
C THR A 275 -13.76 -7.44 -0.76
N TRP A 276 -12.97 -7.13 -1.80
CA TRP A 276 -13.11 -5.92 -2.62
C TRP A 276 -13.72 -6.18 -3.99
N THR A 277 -14.69 -7.09 -4.07
CA THR A 277 -15.54 -7.38 -5.25
C THR A 277 -14.88 -8.12 -6.42
N TYR A 278 -13.59 -8.45 -6.33
CA TYR A 278 -12.87 -9.22 -7.35
C TYR A 278 -12.12 -10.42 -6.77
N TYR A 279 -11.75 -11.35 -7.64
CA TYR A 279 -11.03 -12.55 -7.28
C TYR A 279 -9.52 -12.26 -7.26
N ASN A 280 -8.82 -12.70 -6.21
CA ASN A 280 -7.37 -12.59 -6.11
C ASN A 280 -6.73 -13.88 -6.64
N THR A 281 -5.68 -13.74 -7.44
CA THR A 281 -4.96 -14.88 -8.05
C THR A 281 -4.07 -15.60 -7.05
N ASP A 282 -3.72 -14.93 -5.94
CA ASP A 282 -2.66 -15.29 -5.00
C ASP A 282 -1.28 -15.49 -5.67
N GLY A 283 -1.10 -14.88 -6.86
CA GLY A 283 0.18 -14.85 -7.56
C GLY A 283 1.23 -14.06 -6.79
N LEU A 284 0.87 -12.92 -6.18
CA LEU A 284 1.67 -12.30 -5.13
C LEU A 284 1.26 -12.88 -3.78
N GLY A 285 1.99 -13.89 -3.32
CA GLY A 285 1.71 -14.61 -2.08
C GLY A 285 2.72 -14.34 -0.97
N LEU A 286 2.67 -15.16 0.07
CA LEU A 286 3.46 -14.97 1.30
C LEU A 286 4.97 -14.77 1.02
N MET A 287 5.56 -15.59 0.15
CA MET A 287 6.98 -15.48 -0.18
C MET A 287 7.30 -14.20 -0.96
N GLU A 288 6.43 -13.80 -1.88
CA GLU A 288 6.62 -12.58 -2.65
C GLU A 288 6.52 -11.31 -1.77
N TYR A 289 5.66 -11.29 -0.75
CA TYR A 289 5.64 -10.22 0.26
C TYR A 289 6.95 -10.13 1.05
N PHE A 290 7.55 -11.27 1.42
CA PHE A 290 8.84 -11.24 2.10
C PHE A 290 9.97 -10.81 1.17
N TYR A 291 9.96 -11.20 -0.10
CA TYR A 291 10.93 -10.68 -1.08
C TYR A 291 10.77 -9.19 -1.30
N TRP A 292 9.54 -8.67 -1.31
CA TRP A 292 9.29 -7.23 -1.31
C TRP A 292 9.96 -6.59 -0.08
N CYS A 293 9.76 -7.13 1.11
CA CYS A 293 10.39 -6.62 2.33
C CYS A 293 11.93 -6.65 2.25
N GLU A 294 12.53 -7.76 1.80
CA GLU A 294 13.98 -7.88 1.62
C GLU A 294 14.52 -6.84 0.63
N ASP A 295 13.86 -6.71 -0.53
CA ASP A 295 14.34 -5.88 -1.64
C ASP A 295 14.23 -4.37 -1.35
N LEU A 296 13.27 -3.95 -0.51
CA LEU A 296 13.11 -2.56 -0.05
C LEU A 296 13.70 -2.32 1.35
N ASN A 297 14.27 -3.34 2.00
CA ASN A 297 14.76 -3.29 3.38
C ASN A 297 13.67 -2.81 4.37
N LEU A 298 12.51 -3.45 4.31
CA LEU A 298 11.36 -3.22 5.18
C LEU A 298 11.29 -4.29 6.27
N THR A 299 10.84 -3.90 7.46
CA THR A 299 10.44 -4.84 8.50
C THR A 299 9.03 -5.37 8.19
N PRO A 300 8.82 -6.69 8.07
CA PRO A 300 7.48 -7.23 7.87
C PRO A 300 6.65 -7.18 9.16
N VAL A 301 5.38 -6.78 9.04
CA VAL A 301 4.33 -6.95 10.04
C VAL A 301 3.33 -7.94 9.44
N LEU A 302 3.41 -9.20 9.86
CA LEU A 302 2.59 -10.28 9.30
C LEU A 302 1.24 -10.34 10.02
N GLY A 303 0.15 -10.04 9.31
CA GLY A 303 -1.20 -10.29 9.78
C GLY A 303 -1.57 -11.77 9.66
N VAL A 304 -2.11 -12.35 10.73
CA VAL A 304 -2.58 -13.75 10.76
C VAL A 304 -4.07 -13.80 11.04
N TRP A 305 -4.78 -14.71 10.37
CA TRP A 305 -6.22 -14.83 10.51
C TRP A 305 -6.62 -15.34 11.90
N ALA A 306 -7.54 -14.66 12.57
CA ALA A 306 -7.79 -14.85 14.00
C ALA A 306 -9.17 -15.43 14.36
N GLY A 307 -9.82 -16.20 13.48
CA GLY A 307 -11.11 -16.83 13.79
C GLY A 307 -12.35 -16.01 13.45
N PHE A 308 -12.20 -14.95 12.63
CA PHE A 308 -13.26 -13.98 12.29
C PHE A 308 -13.24 -13.62 10.79
N SER A 309 -14.42 -13.41 10.20
CA SER A 309 -14.63 -13.03 8.79
C SER A 309 -15.76 -12.01 8.67
N LEU A 310 -15.80 -11.18 7.63
CA LEU A 310 -16.65 -9.98 7.56
C LEU A 310 -18.16 -10.27 7.51
N GLU A 311 -18.61 -11.30 6.78
CA GLU A 311 -20.03 -11.68 6.71
C GLU A 311 -20.46 -12.56 7.90
N SER A 312 -19.62 -12.73 8.91
CA SER A 312 -19.98 -13.45 10.15
C SER A 312 -21.06 -12.74 10.99
N GLY A 313 -21.73 -11.71 10.45
CA GLY A 313 -22.98 -11.08 10.92
C GLY A 313 -24.21 -12.01 11.05
N GLY A 314 -24.02 -13.25 11.51
CA GLY A 314 -25.01 -14.31 11.70
C GLY A 314 -24.41 -15.69 12.04
N ASN A 315 -23.10 -15.90 11.84
CA ASN A 315 -22.37 -17.09 12.29
C ASN A 315 -21.34 -16.68 13.35
N THR A 316 -21.39 -17.29 14.53
CA THR A 316 -20.53 -16.92 15.66
C THR A 316 -19.05 -17.06 15.29
N PRO A 317 -18.20 -16.06 15.57
CA PRO A 317 -16.75 -16.19 15.44
C PRO A 317 -16.25 -17.48 16.10
N PHE A 318 -15.20 -18.09 15.57
CA PHE A 318 -14.68 -19.33 16.13
C PHE A 318 -14.13 -19.09 17.53
N THR A 319 -14.58 -19.88 18.50
CA THR A 319 -14.22 -19.77 19.93
C THR A 319 -14.01 -21.16 20.52
N GLY A 320 -13.37 -21.22 21.68
CA GLY A 320 -13.02 -22.47 22.36
C GLY A 320 -12.28 -23.47 21.46
N ASP A 321 -12.63 -24.75 21.59
CA ASP A 321 -11.99 -25.86 20.84
C ASP A 321 -12.10 -25.71 19.31
N ALA A 322 -13.08 -24.95 18.81
CA ALA A 322 -13.26 -24.74 17.37
C ALA A 322 -12.19 -23.80 16.78
N LEU A 323 -11.47 -23.05 17.62
CA LEU A 323 -10.37 -22.18 17.19
C LEU A 323 -9.07 -22.95 16.96
N GLN A 324 -8.91 -24.12 17.58
CA GLN A 324 -7.65 -24.87 17.60
C GLN A 324 -7.08 -25.17 16.20
N PRO A 325 -7.87 -25.59 15.19
CA PRO A 325 -7.33 -25.85 13.86
C PRO A 325 -6.65 -24.63 13.22
N TYR A 326 -7.14 -23.43 13.51
CA TYR A 326 -6.59 -22.18 12.96
C TYR A 326 -5.39 -21.68 13.77
N ILE A 327 -5.35 -21.94 15.07
CA ILE A 327 -4.14 -21.74 15.87
C ILE A 327 -3.02 -22.64 15.34
N ASP A 328 -3.31 -23.91 15.07
CA ASP A 328 -2.34 -24.84 14.49
C ASP A 328 -1.90 -24.38 13.09
N ASP A 329 -2.82 -23.88 12.26
CA ASP A 329 -2.52 -23.35 10.93
C ASP A 329 -1.59 -22.13 10.98
N VAL A 330 -1.82 -21.20 11.90
CA VAL A 330 -0.93 -20.05 12.13
C VAL A 330 0.44 -20.48 12.66
N LEU A 331 0.51 -21.50 13.53
CA LEU A 331 1.80 -22.03 13.97
C LEU A 331 2.57 -22.70 12.82
N ASN A 332 1.86 -23.34 11.88
CA ASN A 332 2.47 -23.90 10.66
C ASN A 332 2.97 -22.79 9.73
N GLU A 333 2.21 -21.70 9.57
CA GLU A 333 2.63 -20.49 8.85
C GLU A 333 3.90 -19.92 9.46
N LEU A 334 3.93 -19.73 10.77
CA LEU A 334 5.12 -19.22 11.46
C LEU A 334 6.30 -20.19 11.38
N GLU A 335 6.08 -21.52 11.39
CA GLU A 335 7.15 -22.50 11.16
C GLU A 335 7.67 -22.42 9.72
N PHE A 336 6.80 -22.19 8.73
CA PHE A 336 7.22 -21.94 7.36
C PHE A 336 8.12 -20.71 7.25
N VAL A 337 7.79 -19.64 7.97
CA VAL A 337 8.50 -18.35 7.91
C VAL A 337 9.79 -18.36 8.73
N LEU A 338 9.73 -18.84 9.97
CA LEU A 338 10.78 -18.72 10.99
C LEU A 338 11.57 -20.01 11.24
N GLY A 339 11.03 -21.15 10.80
CA GLY A 339 11.62 -22.46 11.06
C GLY A 339 12.92 -22.72 10.28
N ASP A 340 13.83 -23.46 10.89
CA ASP A 340 15.03 -23.99 10.24
C ASP A 340 14.64 -24.96 9.10
N SER A 341 15.48 -25.09 8.07
CA SER A 341 15.21 -25.97 6.93
C SER A 341 15.10 -27.46 7.29
N SER A 342 15.43 -27.86 8.53
CA SER A 342 15.20 -29.20 9.08
C SER A 342 13.81 -29.44 9.65
N THR A 343 13.00 -28.41 9.86
CA THR A 343 11.61 -28.56 10.33
C THR A 343 10.66 -28.86 9.17
N THR A 344 9.41 -29.23 9.45
CA THR A 344 8.47 -29.63 8.40
C THR A 344 8.23 -28.49 7.42
N TYR A 345 7.81 -27.33 7.94
CA TYR A 345 7.45 -26.19 7.09
C TYR A 345 8.66 -25.32 6.71
N GLY A 346 9.71 -25.28 7.53
CA GLY A 346 10.99 -24.69 7.12
C GLY A 346 11.63 -25.44 5.94
N SER A 347 11.53 -26.78 5.92
CA SER A 347 11.98 -27.56 4.76
C SER A 347 11.14 -27.27 3.51
N LEU A 348 9.83 -27.04 3.65
CA LEU A 348 8.96 -26.67 2.54
C LEU A 348 9.38 -25.33 1.93
N ARG A 349 9.63 -24.31 2.76
CA ARG A 349 10.18 -23.01 2.32
C ARG A 349 11.48 -23.19 1.54
N ALA A 350 12.39 -24.04 2.04
CA ALA A 350 13.64 -24.36 1.37
C ALA A 350 13.42 -25.02 -0.01
N THR A 351 12.43 -25.92 -0.15
CA THR A 351 12.09 -26.51 -1.46
C THR A 351 11.56 -25.49 -2.47
N TYR A 352 10.96 -24.40 -2.00
CA TYR A 352 10.53 -23.28 -2.84
C TYR A 352 11.64 -22.24 -3.08
N GLY A 353 12.88 -22.56 -2.72
CA GLY A 353 14.06 -21.78 -3.11
C GLY A 353 14.56 -20.78 -2.08
N HIS A 354 14.03 -20.81 -0.85
CA HIS A 354 14.49 -19.93 0.24
C HIS A 354 14.82 -20.75 1.50
N GLU A 355 16.11 -21.09 1.66
CA GLU A 355 16.58 -22.00 2.70
C GLU A 355 16.60 -21.35 4.09
N GLU A 356 17.00 -20.09 4.18
CA GLU A 356 17.12 -19.35 5.44
C GLU A 356 15.74 -18.90 5.96
N PRO A 357 15.52 -18.77 7.27
CA PRO A 357 14.29 -18.15 7.78
C PRO A 357 14.14 -16.70 7.31
N PHE A 358 12.91 -16.25 7.10
CA PHE A 358 12.63 -14.83 6.90
C PHE A 358 12.76 -14.08 8.23
N ASN A 359 13.15 -12.80 8.17
CA ASN A 359 13.30 -11.96 9.36
C ASN A 359 11.97 -11.32 9.77
N VAL A 360 11.13 -12.05 10.52
CA VAL A 360 9.85 -11.56 11.06
C VAL A 360 9.93 -11.44 12.57
N ASN A 361 9.59 -10.26 13.09
CA ASN A 361 9.57 -9.99 14.53
C ASN A 361 8.22 -9.42 15.02
N LEU A 362 7.31 -9.09 14.09
CA LEU A 362 6.03 -8.44 14.36
C LEU A 362 4.93 -9.28 13.70
N VAL A 363 3.97 -9.71 14.50
CA VAL A 363 2.78 -10.46 14.05
C VAL A 363 1.53 -9.79 14.60
N GLU A 364 0.60 -9.46 13.73
CA GLU A 364 -0.70 -8.91 14.09
C GLU A 364 -1.76 -10.01 14.05
N ILE A 365 -2.53 -10.14 15.13
CA ILE A 365 -3.50 -11.21 15.31
C ILE A 365 -4.89 -10.69 14.95
N GLY A 366 -5.33 -10.97 13.72
CA GLY A 366 -6.61 -10.51 13.17
C GLY A 366 -6.51 -9.16 12.49
N ASN A 367 -7.67 -8.57 12.21
CA ASN A 367 -7.84 -7.23 11.65
C ASN A 367 -9.16 -6.64 12.19
N GLU A 368 -9.14 -5.38 12.63
CA GLU A 368 -10.32 -4.61 13.08
C GLU A 368 -11.36 -5.40 13.88
N ASP A 369 -10.92 -6.28 14.79
CA ASP A 369 -11.83 -7.22 15.47
C ASP A 369 -12.85 -6.53 16.38
N ASN A 370 -12.76 -5.21 16.56
CA ASN A 370 -13.79 -4.37 17.17
C ASN A 370 -15.00 -4.07 16.26
N LEU A 371 -14.92 -4.38 14.97
CA LEU A 371 -15.97 -4.18 13.96
C LEU A 371 -16.64 -5.52 13.59
N GLY A 372 -17.64 -5.48 12.69
CA GLY A 372 -18.27 -6.67 12.08
C GLY A 372 -18.94 -7.69 13.02
N GLY A 373 -18.95 -7.45 14.33
CA GLY A 373 -19.40 -8.42 15.34
C GLY A 373 -18.28 -9.22 16.01
N GLY A 374 -17.01 -8.93 15.72
CA GLY A 374 -15.85 -9.62 16.30
C GLY A 374 -15.64 -9.34 17.80
N CYS A 375 -16.04 -8.15 18.27
CA CYS A 375 -15.63 -7.59 19.56
C CYS A 375 -15.94 -8.50 20.76
N GLU A 376 -17.14 -9.08 20.82
CA GLU A 376 -17.57 -9.92 21.96
C GLU A 376 -16.70 -11.18 22.15
N SER A 377 -16.07 -11.65 21.07
CA SER A 377 -15.24 -12.86 21.06
C SER A 377 -13.74 -12.57 21.05
N TYR A 378 -13.32 -11.36 20.72
CA TYR A 378 -11.92 -11.08 20.42
C TYR A 378 -11.00 -11.26 21.64
N ALA A 379 -11.44 -10.89 22.84
CA ALA A 379 -10.66 -11.10 24.06
C ALA A 379 -10.27 -12.57 24.25
N GLU A 380 -11.19 -13.50 23.95
CA GLU A 380 -10.93 -14.94 24.01
C GLU A 380 -10.00 -15.38 22.86
N ARG A 381 -10.32 -14.99 21.63
CA ARG A 381 -9.55 -15.38 20.43
C ARG A 381 -8.12 -14.87 20.49
N PHE A 382 -7.92 -13.56 20.73
CA PHE A 382 -6.62 -12.94 20.89
C PHE A 382 -5.79 -13.65 21.96
N THR A 383 -6.38 -13.94 23.13
CA THR A 383 -5.64 -14.62 24.22
C THR A 383 -5.20 -16.02 23.78
N ALA A 384 -6.06 -16.78 23.09
CA ALA A 384 -5.73 -18.13 22.64
C ALA A 384 -4.60 -18.14 21.59
N PHE A 385 -4.66 -17.25 20.59
CA PHE A 385 -3.57 -17.10 19.61
C PHE A 385 -2.30 -16.56 20.26
N TYR A 386 -2.40 -15.54 21.10
CA TYR A 386 -1.25 -14.96 21.80
C TYR A 386 -0.52 -16.03 22.62
N ASP A 387 -1.23 -16.77 23.46
CA ASP A 387 -0.62 -17.78 24.34
C ASP A 387 0.09 -18.87 23.53
N ALA A 388 -0.53 -19.34 22.44
CA ALA A 388 0.03 -20.36 21.57
C ALA A 388 1.27 -19.87 20.81
N ILE A 389 1.18 -18.69 20.19
CA ILE A 389 2.28 -18.10 19.41
C ILE A 389 3.43 -17.73 20.35
N HIS A 390 3.17 -17.05 21.47
CA HIS A 390 4.20 -16.65 22.41
C HIS A 390 4.89 -17.85 23.08
N ALA A 391 4.18 -18.96 23.31
CA ALA A 391 4.80 -20.19 23.80
C ALA A 391 5.78 -20.81 22.79
N ALA A 392 5.49 -20.73 21.49
CA ALA A 392 6.34 -21.27 20.43
C ALA A 392 7.47 -20.30 20.04
N TYR A 393 7.18 -19.00 20.02
CA TYR A 393 8.02 -17.93 19.52
C TYR A 393 8.03 -16.73 20.50
N PRO A 394 8.68 -16.87 21.67
CA PRO A 394 8.62 -15.87 22.74
C PRO A 394 9.27 -14.52 22.41
N ASP A 395 10.09 -14.47 21.36
CA ASP A 395 10.78 -13.26 20.92
C ASP A 395 9.93 -12.40 19.95
N LEU A 396 8.80 -12.93 19.46
CA LEU A 396 7.88 -12.16 18.61
C LEU A 396 7.13 -11.09 19.42
N THR A 397 7.03 -9.91 18.83
CA THR A 397 6.08 -8.89 19.28
C THR A 397 4.73 -9.15 18.65
N LEU A 398 3.73 -9.43 19.48
CA LEU A 398 2.36 -9.72 19.05
C LEU A 398 1.49 -8.48 19.21
N ILE A 399 0.74 -8.16 18.16
CA ILE A 399 -0.09 -6.96 18.06
C ILE A 399 -1.55 -7.40 18.06
N ALA A 400 -2.35 -6.85 18.97
CA ALA A 400 -3.80 -6.96 18.90
C ALA A 400 -4.34 -6.02 17.82
N SER A 401 -5.31 -6.45 17.01
CA SER A 401 -5.89 -5.72 15.87
C SER A 401 -6.80 -4.55 16.27
N THR A 402 -6.83 -4.17 17.55
CA THR A 402 -7.63 -3.04 18.06
C THR A 402 -7.09 -2.53 19.39
N ASP A 403 -7.28 -1.23 19.67
CA ASP A 403 -7.05 -0.60 20.96
C ASP A 403 -8.32 -0.52 21.82
N ASN A 404 -9.46 -1.00 21.30
CA ASN A 404 -10.73 -0.94 22.01
C ASN A 404 -10.73 -1.85 23.23
N ALA A 405 -10.54 -1.26 24.41
CA ALA A 405 -10.47 -1.95 25.69
C ALA A 405 -11.70 -2.84 26.01
N SER A 406 -12.86 -2.61 25.37
CA SER A 406 -14.04 -3.47 25.56
C SER A 406 -13.97 -4.79 24.79
N CYS A 407 -13.13 -4.88 23.77
CA CYS A 407 -12.92 -6.07 22.94
C CYS A 407 -11.65 -6.85 23.35
N LEU A 408 -10.82 -6.29 24.24
CA LEU A 408 -9.55 -6.87 24.68
C LEU A 408 -9.67 -7.60 26.03
N PRO A 409 -8.72 -8.51 26.36
CA PRO A 409 -8.65 -9.06 27.70
C PRO A 409 -8.43 -7.95 28.74
N SER A 410 -8.94 -8.15 29.95
CA SER A 410 -8.85 -7.16 31.05
C SER A 410 -7.41 -6.76 31.43
N THR A 411 -6.42 -7.55 31.04
CA THR A 411 -5.00 -7.24 31.14
C THR A 411 -4.37 -7.70 29.83
N ILE A 412 -3.81 -6.74 29.09
CA ILE A 412 -3.04 -7.02 27.88
C ILE A 412 -1.73 -7.69 28.32
N PRO A 413 -1.30 -8.79 27.67
CA PRO A 413 -0.02 -9.42 27.97
C PRO A 413 1.16 -8.44 27.89
N GLU A 414 2.14 -8.59 28.78
CA GLU A 414 3.32 -7.72 28.80
C GLU A 414 4.08 -7.82 27.46
N GLY A 415 4.41 -6.67 26.86
CA GLY A 415 5.10 -6.59 25.58
C GLY A 415 4.20 -6.70 24.35
N ALA A 416 2.91 -7.02 24.49
CA ALA A 416 1.96 -6.95 23.39
C ALA A 416 1.66 -5.49 23.02
N TRP A 417 1.44 -5.25 21.72
CA TRP A 417 1.05 -3.94 21.18
C TRP A 417 -0.43 -3.94 20.81
N VAL A 418 -0.97 -2.77 20.52
CA VAL A 418 -2.32 -2.61 19.98
C VAL A 418 -2.27 -1.83 18.66
N ASP A 419 -3.11 -2.22 17.72
CA ASP A 419 -3.37 -1.48 16.50
C ASP A 419 -4.53 -0.48 16.70
N PHE A 420 -4.41 0.69 16.09
CA PHE A 420 -5.40 1.76 16.10
C PHE A 420 -5.59 2.29 14.68
N HIS A 421 -6.83 2.28 14.22
CA HIS A 421 -7.19 2.79 12.90
C HIS A 421 -7.96 4.12 13.01
N ASP A 422 -7.61 5.10 12.17
CA ASP A 422 -8.21 6.44 12.20
C ASP A 422 -8.49 7.00 10.80
N TYR A 423 -9.71 6.75 10.34
CA TYR A 423 -10.29 7.33 9.13
C TYR A 423 -11.16 8.51 9.51
N ASN A 424 -10.69 9.73 9.20
CA ASN A 424 -11.27 10.92 9.81
C ASN A 424 -11.37 12.12 8.87
N THR A 425 -12.11 13.13 9.30
CA THR A 425 -12.13 14.43 8.61
C THR A 425 -10.83 15.20 8.89
N ALA A 426 -10.50 16.16 8.03
CA ALA A 426 -9.30 17.00 8.22
C ALA A 426 -9.29 17.71 9.59
N ASP A 427 -10.42 18.30 10.00
CA ASP A 427 -10.52 18.95 11.32
C ASP A 427 -10.47 17.93 12.48
N GLY A 428 -10.94 16.70 12.26
CA GLY A 428 -10.85 15.58 13.20
C GLY A 428 -9.40 15.19 13.47
N LEU A 429 -8.62 14.89 12.41
CA LEU A 429 -7.19 14.58 12.50
C LEU A 429 -6.41 15.69 13.23
N VAL A 430 -6.70 16.96 12.92
CA VAL A 430 -6.08 18.11 13.60
C VAL A 430 -6.47 18.17 15.07
N SER A 431 -7.72 17.85 15.41
CA SER A 431 -8.19 17.83 16.80
C SER A 431 -7.56 16.73 17.64
N GLU A 432 -7.06 15.66 16.99
CA GLU A 432 -6.41 14.52 17.61
C GLU A 432 -4.88 14.64 17.70
N PHE A 433 -4.33 15.81 17.35
CA PHE A 433 -2.90 16.11 17.45
C PHE A 433 -2.25 15.71 18.80
N ASN A 434 -2.97 15.81 19.91
CA ASN A 434 -2.49 15.49 21.26
C ASN A 434 -3.09 14.19 21.84
N LEU A 435 -3.69 13.33 21.00
CA LEU A 435 -4.37 12.10 21.42
C LEU A 435 -3.44 11.18 22.25
N PHE A 436 -2.18 11.06 21.83
CA PHE A 436 -1.20 10.15 22.43
C PHE A 436 -0.40 10.79 23.59
N ASP A 437 -0.50 12.10 23.80
CA ASP A 437 0.26 12.84 24.83
C ASP A 437 0.01 12.33 26.26
N ASN A 438 -1.12 11.68 26.51
CA ASN A 438 -1.51 11.21 27.84
C ASN A 438 -1.95 9.74 27.85
N LYS A 439 -1.68 8.97 26.79
CA LYS A 439 -1.93 7.52 26.76
C LYS A 439 -1.01 6.81 27.76
N ASP A 440 -1.40 5.59 28.16
CA ASP A 440 -0.53 4.75 28.99
C ASP A 440 0.72 4.35 28.18
N ARG A 441 1.90 4.53 28.77
CA ARG A 441 3.20 4.22 28.14
C ARG A 441 3.59 2.75 28.31
N SER A 442 2.79 1.97 29.03
CA SER A 442 3.02 0.52 29.20
C SER A 442 2.62 -0.30 27.97
N VAL A 443 1.74 0.23 27.12
CA VAL A 443 1.22 -0.44 25.91
C VAL A 443 1.64 0.34 24.67
N PRO A 444 2.52 -0.20 23.82
CA PRO A 444 2.89 0.44 22.56
C PRO A 444 1.75 0.40 21.53
N TYR A 445 1.69 1.44 20.71
CA TYR A 445 0.67 1.61 19.67
C TYR A 445 1.29 1.46 18.28
N PHE A 446 0.63 0.66 17.45
CA PHE A 446 0.72 0.69 16.01
C PHE A 446 -0.48 1.48 15.47
N ILE A 447 -0.26 2.43 14.58
CA ILE A 447 -1.33 3.10 13.82
C ILE A 447 -1.38 2.45 12.44
N GLY A 448 -2.00 1.27 12.34
CA GLY A 448 -1.99 0.40 11.18
C GLY A 448 -2.63 1.02 9.95
N GLU A 449 -3.62 1.88 10.18
CA GLU A 449 -4.35 2.57 9.12
C GLU A 449 -4.74 3.97 9.56
N TYR A 450 -4.41 4.98 8.75
CA TYR A 450 -5.02 6.30 8.88
C TYR A 450 -5.07 7.00 7.53
N SER A 451 -6.08 7.84 7.34
CA SER A 451 -6.11 8.81 6.24
C SER A 451 -7.24 9.82 6.45
N ARG A 452 -7.20 10.92 5.70
CA ARG A 452 -8.42 11.69 5.47
C ARG A 452 -9.34 10.85 4.55
N TRP A 453 -10.39 10.24 5.11
CA TRP A 453 -11.36 9.38 4.40
C TRP A 453 -12.51 10.13 3.70
N GLU A 454 -13.20 9.54 2.72
CA GLU A 454 -14.36 10.10 1.97
C GLU A 454 -14.05 11.31 1.06
N ILE A 455 -12.91 11.31 0.36
CA ILE A 455 -12.56 12.26 -0.72
C ILE A 455 -12.08 11.47 -1.92
N ASP A 456 -12.13 12.10 -3.09
CA ASP A 456 -11.63 11.49 -4.33
C ASP A 456 -10.09 11.50 -4.36
N TRP A 457 -9.47 12.65 -4.05
CA TRP A 457 -8.02 12.84 -4.11
C TRP A 457 -7.51 13.60 -2.89
N PRO A 458 -6.31 13.27 -2.37
CA PRO A 458 -5.72 14.05 -1.28
C PRO A 458 -5.35 15.47 -1.73
N SER A 459 -6.02 16.46 -1.15
CA SER A 459 -5.77 17.87 -1.40
C SER A 459 -4.73 18.47 -0.44
N MET A 460 -4.25 19.67 -0.74
CA MET A 460 -3.31 20.40 0.10
C MET A 460 -3.79 20.53 1.55
N LYS A 461 -5.01 20.99 1.78
CA LYS A 461 -5.58 21.12 3.13
C LYS A 461 -5.66 19.79 3.86
N ASN A 462 -6.15 18.74 3.18
CA ASN A 462 -6.30 17.41 3.76
C ASN A 462 -4.93 16.81 4.14
N SER A 463 -3.93 16.97 3.26
CA SER A 463 -2.57 16.49 3.51
C SER A 463 -1.87 17.27 4.65
N VAL A 464 -2.19 18.56 4.82
CA VAL A 464 -1.71 19.34 5.99
C VAL A 464 -2.31 18.81 7.28
N ALA A 465 -3.60 18.43 7.29
CA ALA A 465 -4.23 17.83 8.46
C ALA A 465 -3.57 16.50 8.85
N GLU A 466 -3.27 15.66 7.86
CA GLU A 466 -2.50 14.42 8.07
C GLU A 466 -1.09 14.73 8.61
N ALA A 467 -0.41 15.75 8.09
CA ALA A 467 0.88 16.18 8.63
C ALA A 467 0.77 16.63 10.11
N VAL A 468 -0.30 17.35 10.49
CA VAL A 468 -0.55 17.70 11.90
C VAL A 468 -0.71 16.44 12.76
N TYR A 469 -1.49 15.47 12.29
CA TYR A 469 -1.66 14.20 12.97
C TYR A 469 -0.31 13.46 13.13
N MET A 470 0.47 13.33 12.07
CA MET A 470 1.80 12.71 12.06
C MET A 470 2.80 13.39 13.00
N ILE A 471 2.72 14.72 13.17
CA ILE A 471 3.51 15.47 14.16
C ILE A 471 3.13 15.03 15.59
N GLY A 472 1.84 14.79 15.83
CA GLY A 472 1.31 14.22 17.07
C GLY A 472 1.78 12.78 17.31
N LEU A 473 1.89 11.97 16.25
CA LEU A 473 2.45 10.62 16.34
C LEU A 473 3.95 10.64 16.66
N GLU A 474 4.74 11.43 15.93
CA GLU A 474 6.21 11.46 16.08
C GLU A 474 6.66 11.98 17.44
N ARG A 475 5.99 13.00 18.01
CA ARG A 475 6.33 13.50 19.36
C ARG A 475 6.12 12.44 20.44
N ASN A 476 5.21 11.49 20.19
CA ASN A 476 4.83 10.42 21.09
C ASN A 476 5.44 9.09 20.65
N SER A 477 6.59 9.11 19.95
CA SER A 477 7.23 7.90 19.43
C SER A 477 7.84 6.98 20.51
N ASP A 478 7.81 7.42 21.78
CA ASP A 478 8.01 6.59 22.95
C ASP A 478 6.88 5.56 23.13
N VAL A 479 5.65 5.85 22.67
CA VAL A 479 4.49 4.95 22.71
C VAL A 479 3.98 4.57 21.32
N VAL A 480 3.89 5.50 20.36
CA VAL A 480 3.52 5.24 18.96
C VAL A 480 4.74 4.73 18.19
N LYS A 481 4.74 3.45 17.83
CA LYS A 481 5.92 2.79 17.24
C LYS A 481 5.91 2.75 15.73
N MET A 482 4.74 2.70 15.11
CA MET A 482 4.56 2.51 13.68
C MET A 482 3.29 3.25 13.26
N ALA A 483 3.28 3.78 12.03
CA ALA A 483 2.13 4.42 11.42
C ALA A 483 2.15 4.22 9.90
N ALA A 484 1.01 3.86 9.33
CA ALA A 484 0.86 3.64 7.89
C ALA A 484 -0.42 4.29 7.34
N TYR A 485 -0.27 5.01 6.23
CA TYR A 485 -1.41 5.53 5.49
C TYR A 485 -2.14 4.36 4.80
N ALA A 486 -3.47 4.39 4.79
CA ALA A 486 -4.29 3.40 4.07
C ALA A 486 -5.47 4.04 3.32
N PRO A 487 -5.84 3.49 2.14
CA PRO A 487 -5.14 2.43 1.42
C PRO A 487 -3.91 2.92 0.63
N LEU A 488 -2.99 2.00 0.30
CA LEU A 488 -1.68 2.36 -0.28
C LEU A 488 -1.73 2.65 -1.78
N LEU A 489 -2.36 1.78 -2.57
CA LEU A 489 -2.34 1.86 -4.03
C LEU A 489 -3.75 1.81 -4.62
N GLN A 490 -3.94 2.47 -5.76
CA GLN A 490 -5.22 2.49 -6.47
C GLN A 490 -5.03 2.43 -7.99
N LEU A 491 -5.58 1.42 -8.65
CA LEU A 491 -5.77 1.48 -10.09
C LEU A 491 -6.96 2.39 -10.41
N VAL A 492 -6.70 3.55 -11.02
CA VAL A 492 -7.70 4.61 -11.23
C VAL A 492 -8.90 4.13 -12.07
N ASN A 493 -8.71 3.11 -12.92
CA ASN A 493 -9.76 2.56 -13.76
C ASN A 493 -10.86 1.81 -13.00
N SER A 494 -10.57 1.28 -11.80
CA SER A 494 -11.54 0.53 -11.00
C SER A 494 -11.20 0.59 -9.52
N THR A 495 -12.04 1.28 -8.77
CA THR A 495 -11.78 1.69 -7.40
C THR A 495 -12.99 1.40 -6.53
N GLN A 496 -12.75 0.80 -5.38
CA GLN A 496 -13.71 0.47 -4.34
C GLN A 496 -13.64 1.45 -3.16
N TRP A 497 -12.47 2.04 -2.91
CA TRP A 497 -12.24 3.01 -1.83
C TRP A 497 -11.40 4.19 -2.28
N THR A 498 -11.67 5.39 -1.76
CA THR A 498 -10.83 6.58 -1.94
C THR A 498 -10.77 7.41 -0.65
N PRO A 499 -9.70 8.20 -0.43
CA PRO A 499 -8.51 8.37 -1.29
C PRO A 499 -7.41 7.33 -1.00
N ASP A 500 -6.42 7.27 -1.88
CA ASP A 500 -5.27 6.36 -1.77
C ASP A 500 -3.94 7.10 -1.87
N LEU A 501 -2.87 6.54 -1.30
CA LEU A 501 -1.58 7.22 -1.25
C LEU A 501 -0.93 7.34 -2.64
N ILE A 502 -0.95 6.25 -3.41
CA ILE A 502 -0.30 6.15 -4.72
C ILE A 502 -1.27 5.55 -5.75
N PRO A 503 -2.15 6.39 -6.34
CA PRO A 503 -2.92 5.99 -7.50
C PRO A 503 -2.03 5.77 -8.72
N PHE A 504 -2.47 4.92 -9.64
CA PHE A 504 -1.72 4.58 -10.84
C PHE A 504 -2.61 4.19 -12.02
N THR A 505 -2.02 4.19 -13.20
CA THR A 505 -2.63 3.77 -14.47
C THR A 505 -1.76 2.73 -15.16
N GLN A 506 -2.20 2.16 -16.29
CA GLN A 506 -1.33 1.31 -17.12
C GLN A 506 -0.50 2.12 -18.14
N ASN A 507 -0.28 3.41 -17.92
CA ASN A 507 0.59 4.21 -18.79
C ASN A 507 2.08 3.88 -18.53
N PRO A 508 2.86 3.43 -19.52
CA PRO A 508 4.26 3.04 -19.32
C PRO A 508 5.23 4.22 -19.13
N THR A 509 4.77 5.47 -19.26
CA THR A 509 5.56 6.69 -19.04
C THR A 509 5.22 7.34 -17.72
N ASP A 510 3.94 7.60 -17.49
CA ASP A 510 3.44 8.33 -16.33
C ASP A 510 2.49 7.42 -15.52
N MET A 511 3.01 6.25 -15.12
CA MET A 511 2.24 5.22 -14.43
C MET A 511 1.72 5.68 -13.07
N VAL A 512 2.59 6.34 -12.31
CA VAL A 512 2.41 6.62 -10.88
C VAL A 512 1.95 8.06 -10.68
N ILE A 513 0.93 8.24 -9.85
CA ILE A 513 0.45 9.55 -9.42
C ILE A 513 0.88 9.75 -7.96
N GLU A 514 1.86 10.64 -7.77
CA GLU A 514 2.33 11.03 -6.45
C GLU A 514 1.36 12.06 -5.84
N THR A 515 0.48 11.62 -4.94
CA THR A 515 -0.51 12.49 -4.29
C THR A 515 0.14 13.53 -3.39
N VAL A 516 -0.63 14.53 -2.95
CA VAL A 516 -0.14 15.51 -1.99
C VAL A 516 0.23 14.83 -0.65
N SER A 517 -0.57 13.83 -0.22
CA SER A 517 -0.27 12.98 0.93
C SER A 517 0.98 12.14 0.73
N TYR A 518 1.25 11.59 -0.46
CA TYR A 518 2.50 10.89 -0.76
C TYR A 518 3.72 11.75 -0.46
N TYR A 519 3.70 13.01 -0.88
CA TYR A 519 4.82 13.91 -0.58
C TYR A 519 4.94 14.22 0.92
N VAL A 520 3.83 14.32 1.67
CA VAL A 520 3.88 14.46 3.14
C VAL A 520 4.53 13.24 3.78
N GLN A 521 4.10 12.02 3.41
CA GLN A 521 4.67 10.76 3.90
C GLN A 521 6.18 10.69 3.61
N GLN A 522 6.57 10.95 2.35
CA GLN A 522 7.96 10.96 1.94
C GLN A 522 8.77 12.00 2.72
N MET A 523 8.31 13.26 2.79
CA MET A 523 9.01 14.33 3.51
C MET A 523 9.23 13.99 4.98
N PHE A 524 8.27 13.35 5.64
CA PHE A 524 8.39 12.96 7.04
C PHE A 524 9.31 11.75 7.24
N SER A 525 9.18 10.75 6.37
CA SER A 525 9.94 9.50 6.44
C SER A 525 11.42 9.70 6.16
N VAL A 526 11.78 10.45 5.10
CA VAL A 526 13.19 10.69 4.72
C VAL A 526 13.94 11.61 5.71
N ASN A 527 13.21 12.38 6.52
CA ASN A 527 13.76 13.35 7.47
C ASN A 527 13.48 12.93 8.92
N ARG A 528 14.12 11.84 9.35
CA ARG A 528 13.85 11.21 10.63
C ARG A 528 15.07 11.20 11.55
N GLY A 529 14.88 11.66 12.77
CA GLY A 529 15.84 11.52 13.87
C GLY A 529 15.63 10.22 14.66
N ASP A 530 16.67 9.82 15.40
CA ASP A 530 16.62 8.75 16.41
C ASP A 530 16.21 9.27 17.80
N THR A 531 16.22 10.59 17.98
CA THR A 531 15.93 11.25 19.26
C THR A 531 14.96 12.40 19.05
N ILE A 532 13.78 12.36 19.68
CA ILE A 532 12.83 13.47 19.75
C ILE A 532 13.38 14.56 20.67
N LYS A 533 13.36 15.81 20.22
CA LYS A 533 13.89 16.97 20.93
C LYS A 533 12.79 17.85 21.48
N GLU A 534 12.99 18.34 22.69
CA GLU A 534 12.13 19.35 23.28
C GLU A 534 12.19 20.65 22.46
N VAL A 535 11.02 21.24 22.23
CA VAL A 535 10.90 22.53 21.56
C VAL A 535 10.17 23.50 22.49
N THR A 536 10.88 24.54 22.92
CA THR A 536 10.25 25.67 23.62
C THR A 536 9.71 26.65 22.58
N SER A 537 8.48 27.13 22.75
CA SER A 537 7.89 28.12 21.84
C SER A 537 7.29 29.30 22.59
N ASP A 538 7.29 30.46 21.95
CA ASP A 538 6.55 31.66 22.39
C ASP A 538 5.07 31.63 21.97
N SER A 539 4.67 30.63 21.19
CA SER A 539 3.36 30.49 20.59
C SER A 539 2.73 29.15 21.01
N ALA A 540 1.41 29.13 21.12
CA ALA A 540 0.68 27.87 21.25
C ALA A 540 0.59 27.15 19.89
N PHE A 541 0.29 25.85 19.91
CA PHE A 541 -0.09 25.14 18.70
C PHE A 541 -1.38 25.72 18.11
N GLY A 542 -1.47 25.72 16.78
CA GLY A 542 -2.58 26.27 16.02
C GLY A 542 -2.38 27.76 15.65
N PRO A 543 -2.31 28.11 14.35
CA PRO A 543 -2.46 27.24 13.17
C PRO A 543 -1.18 26.44 12.82
N VAL A 544 -0.05 26.76 13.44
CA VAL A 544 1.23 26.06 13.21
C VAL A 544 1.41 24.93 14.22
N TYR A 545 1.84 23.77 13.73
CA TYR A 545 2.18 22.59 14.49
C TYR A 545 3.62 22.18 14.17
N TRP A 546 4.33 21.60 15.13
CA TRP A 546 5.74 21.25 14.96
C TRP A 546 6.20 20.05 15.79
N VAL A 547 7.22 19.36 15.32
CA VAL A 547 8.04 18.39 16.07
C VAL A 547 9.50 18.56 15.65
N ALA A 548 10.41 18.33 16.58
CA ALA A 548 11.83 18.30 16.30
C ALA A 548 12.43 16.95 16.67
N SER A 549 13.32 16.45 15.84
CA SER A 549 14.12 15.26 16.12
C SER A 549 15.56 15.46 15.64
N SER A 550 16.48 14.63 16.12
CA SER A 550 17.89 14.67 15.70
C SER A 550 18.44 13.29 15.39
N ALA A 551 19.45 13.22 14.53
CA ALA A 551 20.31 12.05 14.35
C ALA A 551 21.77 12.52 14.35
N GLY A 552 22.48 12.29 15.45
CA GLY A 552 23.81 12.85 15.67
C GLY A 552 23.80 14.39 15.65
N ASN A 553 24.51 14.99 14.68
CA ASN A 553 24.59 16.45 14.52
C ASN A 553 23.53 17.03 13.57
N LYS A 554 22.67 16.18 12.99
CA LYS A 554 21.58 16.63 12.12
C LYS A 554 20.31 16.83 12.93
N TYR A 555 19.59 17.92 12.67
CA TYR A 555 18.32 18.22 13.30
C TYR A 555 17.24 18.39 12.23
N TYR A 556 16.09 17.79 12.49
CA TYR A 556 14.91 17.85 11.64
C TYR A 556 13.81 18.58 12.41
N VAL A 557 13.28 19.66 11.85
CA VAL A 557 12.11 20.34 12.38
C VAL A 557 11.01 20.28 11.33
N LYS A 558 9.98 19.50 11.62
CA LYS A 558 8.82 19.33 10.75
C LYS A 558 7.71 20.25 11.23
N LEU A 559 7.11 20.97 10.30
CA LEU A 559 6.08 21.98 10.57
C LEU A 559 4.87 21.76 9.65
N ALA A 560 3.69 22.06 10.16
CA ALA A 560 2.46 22.11 9.38
C ALA A 560 1.68 23.39 9.74
N ASN A 561 1.30 24.19 8.74
CA ASN A 561 0.43 25.36 8.91
C ASN A 561 -0.98 25.01 8.41
N TYR A 562 -1.84 24.57 9.33
CA TYR A 562 -3.25 24.31 9.06
C TYR A 562 -4.05 25.62 9.22
N GLY A 563 -3.76 26.59 8.35
CA GLY A 563 -4.37 27.90 8.38
C GLY A 563 -4.31 28.61 7.03
N SER A 564 -5.24 29.53 6.82
CA SER A 564 -5.37 30.31 5.58
C SER A 564 -4.39 31.48 5.47
N GLU A 565 -3.59 31.73 6.51
CA GLU A 565 -2.68 32.85 6.58
C GLU A 565 -1.23 32.36 6.63
N THR A 566 -0.37 33.09 5.94
CA THR A 566 1.07 32.90 5.97
C THR A 566 1.64 33.22 7.35
N GLN A 567 2.59 32.42 7.84
CA GLN A 567 3.19 32.54 9.16
C GLN A 567 4.70 32.76 9.04
N ASP A 568 5.23 33.80 9.68
CA ASP A 568 6.67 33.93 9.84
C ASP A 568 7.14 33.00 10.96
N VAL A 569 8.16 32.18 10.68
CA VAL A 569 8.70 31.18 11.61
C VAL A 569 10.19 31.41 11.80
N THR A 570 10.64 31.34 13.04
CA THR A 570 12.06 31.33 13.39
C THR A 570 12.38 30.10 14.22
N VAL A 571 13.29 29.26 13.72
CA VAL A 571 13.76 28.04 14.38
C VAL A 571 15.18 28.27 14.87
N SER A 572 15.40 28.21 16.17
CA SER A 572 16.71 28.34 16.81
C SER A 572 17.24 26.99 17.25
N ILE A 573 18.39 26.60 16.70
CA ILE A 573 19.12 25.37 17.04
C ILE A 573 20.58 25.75 17.31
N PRO A 574 21.00 25.89 18.59
CA PRO A 574 22.33 26.37 18.94
C PRO A 574 23.47 25.60 18.25
N GLY A 575 24.37 26.35 17.61
CA GLY A 575 25.58 25.81 16.98
C GLY A 575 25.42 25.34 15.53
N LEU A 576 24.20 25.29 15.00
CA LEU A 576 23.98 25.00 13.58
C LEU A 576 24.00 26.28 12.74
N SER A 577 24.32 26.17 11.46
CA SER A 577 24.42 27.37 10.58
C SER A 577 24.00 27.13 9.15
N SER A 578 23.73 25.88 8.77
CA SER A 578 23.30 25.50 7.43
C SER A 578 22.12 24.56 7.53
N GLY A 579 21.32 24.50 6.48
CA GLY A 579 20.23 23.55 6.41
C GLY A 579 19.56 23.56 5.05
N LYS A 580 18.66 22.62 4.87
CA LYS A 580 17.78 22.53 3.71
C LYS A 580 16.34 22.68 4.19
N LEU A 581 15.59 23.60 3.58
CA LEU A 581 14.16 23.72 3.82
C LEU A 581 13.41 23.14 2.62
N THR A 582 12.65 22.09 2.87
CA THR A 582 11.70 21.52 1.91
C THR A 582 10.29 21.97 2.29
N VAL A 583 9.53 22.52 1.34
CA VAL A 583 8.18 23.07 1.56
C VAL A 583 7.23 22.53 0.50
N LEU A 584 6.13 21.95 0.96
CA LEU A 584 4.95 21.56 0.17
C LEU A 584 3.83 22.54 0.50
N ALA A 585 3.33 23.26 -0.50
CA ALA A 585 2.29 24.27 -0.31
C ALA A 585 1.56 24.55 -1.63
N ASP A 586 0.30 24.94 -1.53
CA ASP A 586 -0.44 25.61 -2.59
C ASP A 586 -1.35 26.69 -1.97
N ASN A 587 -1.65 27.75 -2.73
CA ASN A 587 -2.55 28.79 -2.27
C ASN A 587 -4.02 28.33 -2.29
N ASP A 588 -4.35 27.34 -3.12
CA ASP A 588 -5.64 26.69 -3.13
C ASP A 588 -5.65 25.49 -2.14
N PRO A 589 -6.43 25.55 -1.04
CA PRO A 589 -6.52 24.43 -0.10
C PRO A 589 -7.02 23.14 -0.74
N GLU A 590 -7.73 23.20 -1.86
CA GLU A 590 -8.28 22.04 -2.56
C GLU A 590 -7.38 21.54 -3.71
N ALA A 591 -6.21 22.16 -3.92
CA ALA A 591 -5.25 21.70 -4.93
C ALA A 591 -4.82 20.26 -4.66
N SER A 592 -4.93 19.41 -5.69
CA SER A 592 -4.66 17.98 -5.62
C SER A 592 -3.92 17.53 -6.86
N ASN A 593 -3.07 16.51 -6.72
CA ASN A 593 -2.51 15.78 -7.86
C ASN A 593 -3.47 14.66 -8.24
N THR A 594 -3.75 14.51 -9.53
CA THR A 594 -4.69 13.52 -10.08
C THR A 594 -4.06 12.83 -11.28
N ASP A 595 -4.79 11.90 -11.88
CA ASP A 595 -4.45 11.25 -13.16
C ASP A 595 -4.34 12.20 -14.37
N THR A 596 -4.81 13.44 -14.24
CA THR A 596 -4.85 14.43 -15.32
C THR A 596 -3.99 15.66 -15.05
N GLN A 597 -3.49 15.84 -13.82
CA GLN A 597 -2.67 17.00 -13.46
C GLN A 597 -1.77 16.74 -12.24
N THR A 598 -0.61 17.39 -12.24
CA THR A 598 0.26 17.52 -11.06
C THR A 598 0.39 19.00 -10.74
N LEU A 599 -0.21 19.42 -9.63
CA LEU A 599 -0.25 20.82 -9.20
C LEU A 599 0.69 21.10 -8.04
N VAL A 600 0.77 20.17 -7.08
CA VAL A 600 1.45 20.38 -5.80
C VAL A 600 2.65 19.44 -5.71
N THR A 601 3.85 20.02 -5.65
CA THR A 601 5.11 19.27 -5.49
C THR A 601 6.02 19.98 -4.49
N PRO A 602 6.89 19.25 -3.76
CA PRO A 602 7.82 19.87 -2.82
C PRO A 602 8.80 20.81 -3.52
N SER A 603 9.02 21.97 -2.92
CA SER A 603 10.09 22.89 -3.30
C SER A 603 11.21 22.83 -2.27
N GLU A 604 12.45 23.00 -2.70
CA GLU A 604 13.62 22.92 -1.84
C GLU A 604 14.49 24.17 -1.96
N LYS A 605 15.04 24.62 -0.84
CA LYS A 605 16.06 25.69 -0.81
C LYS A 605 17.07 25.46 0.31
N ASP A 606 18.31 25.83 0.03
CA ASP A 606 19.31 25.97 1.09
C ASP A 606 18.96 27.18 1.97
N VAL A 607 19.10 27.00 3.27
CA VAL A 607 18.91 28.05 4.27
C VAL A 607 20.15 28.16 5.15
N THR A 608 20.44 29.39 5.57
CA THR A 608 21.57 29.71 6.45
C THR A 608 21.04 30.22 7.78
N GLY A 609 21.59 29.69 8.87
CA GLY A 609 21.24 30.08 10.23
C GLY A 609 22.21 31.13 10.75
N GLU A 610 21.71 32.28 11.21
CA GLU A 610 22.53 33.29 11.90
C GLU A 610 22.55 32.97 13.40
N ASN A 611 23.72 32.59 13.93
CA ASN A 611 23.88 32.15 15.33
C ASN A 611 22.93 31.00 15.74
N GLY A 612 22.67 30.05 14.83
CA GLY A 612 21.71 28.96 15.08
C GLY A 612 20.26 29.29 14.74
N SER A 613 19.94 30.53 14.34
CA SER A 613 18.58 30.97 14.04
C SER A 613 18.28 30.92 12.54
N PHE A 614 17.30 30.11 12.15
CA PHE A 614 16.79 29.97 10.79
C PHE A 614 15.42 30.64 10.70
N SER A 615 15.31 31.73 9.95
CA SER A 615 14.03 32.43 9.74
C SER A 615 13.52 32.20 8.31
N PHE A 616 12.25 31.83 8.20
CA PHE A 616 11.57 31.63 6.94
C PHE A 616 10.07 31.83 7.10
N THR A 617 9.39 32.00 5.97
CA THR A 617 7.95 32.16 5.92
C THR A 617 7.31 30.82 5.54
N LEU A 618 6.32 30.39 6.31
CA LEU A 618 5.52 29.20 6.10
C LEU A 618 4.19 29.61 5.43
N PRO A 619 3.95 29.26 4.15
CA PRO A 619 2.74 29.65 3.43
C PRO A 619 1.45 29.18 4.13
N ALA A 620 0.31 29.76 3.76
CA ALA A 620 -0.99 29.17 4.09
C ALA A 620 -1.05 27.71 3.58
N TRP A 621 -1.73 26.83 4.30
CA TRP A 621 -1.89 25.40 3.97
C TRP A 621 -0.59 24.76 3.49
N SER A 622 0.38 24.62 4.39
CA SER A 622 1.69 24.11 4.01
C SER A 622 2.29 23.16 5.01
N VAL A 623 3.17 22.30 4.50
CA VAL A 623 4.01 21.39 5.26
C VAL A 623 5.47 21.73 4.94
N ALA A 624 6.31 21.83 5.96
CA ALA A 624 7.72 22.12 5.78
C ALA A 624 8.60 21.23 6.64
N VAL A 625 9.80 20.94 6.14
CA VAL A 625 10.85 20.27 6.90
C VAL A 625 12.14 21.06 6.78
N LEU A 626 12.67 21.50 7.92
CA LEU A 626 14.03 22.03 8.03
C LEU A 626 14.96 20.90 8.45
N ALA A 627 15.89 20.51 7.57
CA ALA A 627 16.99 19.61 7.88
C ALA A 627 18.28 20.44 8.09
N ALA A 628 18.61 20.75 9.34
CA ALA A 628 19.72 21.60 9.73
C ALA A 628 21.00 20.82 10.10
N ASN A 629 22.16 21.40 9.81
CA ASN A 629 23.51 20.89 10.07
C ASN A 629 24.49 21.98 10.55
#